data_AF-A0AAD9ZVP4-F1
#
_entry.id   AF-A0AAD9ZVP4-F1
#
_cell.length_a   1.000
_cell.length_b   1.000
_cell.length_c   1.000
_cell.angle_alpha   90.00
_cell.angle_beta   90.00
_cell.angle_gamma   90.00
#
_symmetry.space_group_name_H-M   'P 1'
#
loop_
_entity.id
_entity.type
_entity.pdbx_description
1 polymer ?
#
loop_
_entity_poly.entity_id
_entity_poly.type
_entity_poly.pdbx_seq_one_letter_code
_entity_poly.pdbx_strand_id
1 'polypeptide(L)'
;MKDFRPISCCNTLYKIIARIIANRIKPCLSDIISPSQSAFVAGRCIGDNILLVQELMRNYHKGASYPRLALKVDLMKAFDMVDWGFLLPFFFG
;
A
#
# COMPACT_ATOMS: atom_id res chain seq x y z
N MET A 1 23.07 -13.74 2.00
CA MET A 1 22.19 -14.23 3.10
C MET A 1 21.28 -13.15 3.69
N LYS A 2 21.40 -11.86 3.29
CA LYS A 2 20.54 -10.76 3.78
C LYS A 2 19.25 -10.56 2.97
N ASP A 3 19.09 -11.25 1.84
CA ASP A 3 17.99 -11.01 0.88
C ASP A 3 16.83 -12.01 0.98
N PHE A 4 16.86 -12.91 1.96
CA PHE A 4 15.75 -13.82 2.20
C PHE A 4 14.66 -13.12 3.01
N ARG A 5 13.44 -13.10 2.48
CA ARG A 5 12.25 -12.66 3.21
C ARG A 5 11.56 -13.89 3.83
N PRO A 6 11.66 -14.12 5.15
CA PRO A 6 10.96 -15.22 5.79
C PRO A 6 9.45 -15.03 5.68
N ILE A 7 8.72 -16.12 5.49
CA ILE A 7 7.26 -16.12 5.43
C ILE A 7 6.72 -16.75 6.72
N SER A 8 5.79 -16.07 7.38
CA SER A 8 5.14 -16.60 8.58
C SER A 8 4.07 -17.63 8.21
N CYS A 9 4.34 -18.90 8.50
CA CYS A 9 3.37 -19.99 8.33
C CYS A 9 2.49 -20.12 9.59
N CYS A 10 1.48 -19.26 9.72
CA CYS A 10 0.56 -19.28 10.86
C CYS A 10 -0.47 -20.42 10.79
N ASN A 11 -0.99 -20.82 11.96
CA ASN A 11 -2.08 -21.79 12.10
C ASN A 11 -3.34 -21.33 11.33
N THR A 12 -4.07 -22.27 10.73
CA THR A 12 -5.37 -22.03 10.07
C THR A 12 -6.34 -21.25 10.94
N LEU A 13 -6.44 -21.56 12.24
CA LEU A 13 -7.35 -20.83 13.15
C LEU A 13 -6.97 -19.34 13.23
N TYR A 14 -5.67 -19.04 13.34
CA TYR A 14 -5.17 -17.68 13.32
C TYR A 14 -5.52 -16.96 12.01
N LYS A 15 -5.36 -17.64 10.86
CA LYS A 15 -5.72 -17.08 9.55
C LYS A 15 -7.22 -16.78 9.43
N ILE A 16 -8.07 -17.63 10.00
CA ILE A 16 -9.53 -17.41 10.03
C ILE A 16 -9.85 -16.14 10.83
N ILE A 17 -9.31 -16.01 12.04
CA ILE A 17 -9.52 -14.83 12.89
C ILE A 17 -9.04 -13.55 12.17
N ALA A 18 -7.82 -13.59 11.60
CA ALA A 18 -7.27 -12.46 10.85
C ALA A 18 -8.16 -12.08 9.65
N ARG A 19 -8.73 -13.05 8.95
CA ARG A 19 -9.66 -12.81 7.83
C ARG A 19 -10.96 -12.14 8.29
N ILE A 20 -11.51 -12.56 9.43
CA ILE A 20 -12.72 -11.93 10.01
C ILE A 20 -12.45 -10.46 10.30
N ILE A 21 -11.33 -10.16 10.97
CA ILE A 21 -10.93 -8.77 11.30
C ILE A 21 -10.74 -7.94 10.02
N ALA A 22 -10.00 -8.47 9.03
CA ALA A 22 -9.77 -7.77 7.76
C ALA A 22 -11.08 -7.43 7.03
N ASN A 23 -12.06 -8.35 7.04
CA ASN A 23 -13.37 -8.11 6.44
C ASN A 23 -14.17 -7.04 7.18
N ARG A 24 -13.99 -6.89 8.50
CA ARG A 24 -14.65 -5.84 9.29
C ARG A 24 -14.04 -4.46 9.06
N ILE A 25 -12.73 -4.38 8.83
CA ILE A 25 -12.02 -3.12 8.56
C ILE A 25 -12.24 -2.63 7.11
N LYS A 26 -12.46 -3.57 6.17
CA LYS A 26 -12.57 -3.28 4.73
C LYS A 26 -13.50 -2.11 4.34
N PRO A 27 -14.69 -1.92 4.95
CA PRO A 27 -15.56 -0.80 4.60
C PRO A 27 -14.92 0.58 4.90
N CYS A 28 -14.27 0.71 6.06
CA CYS A 28 -13.66 1.96 6.51
C CYS A 28 -12.44 2.35 5.66
N LEU A 29 -11.78 1.38 5.03
CA LEU A 29 -10.61 1.66 4.19
C LEU A 29 -10.94 2.61 3.03
N SER A 30 -12.16 2.60 2.52
CA SER A 30 -12.55 3.46 1.39
C SER A 30 -12.44 4.96 1.69
N ASP A 31 -12.61 5.35 2.96
CA ASP A 31 -12.52 6.74 3.40
C ASP A 31 -11.08 7.15 3.79
N ILE A 32 -10.23 6.17 4.12
CA ILE A 32 -8.87 6.40 4.63
C ILE A 32 -7.84 6.40 3.49
N ILE A 33 -8.05 5.58 2.46
CA ILE A 33 -7.08 5.38 1.39
C ILE A 33 -7.36 6.28 0.18
N SER A 34 -6.29 6.79 -0.43
CA SER A 34 -6.38 7.57 -1.67
C SER A 34 -7.02 6.74 -2.82
N PRO A 35 -7.76 7.37 -3.74
CA PRO A 35 -8.21 6.74 -4.98
C PRO A 35 -7.07 6.12 -5.81
N SER A 36 -5.87 6.73 -5.75
CA SER A 36 -4.68 6.27 -6.48
C SER A 36 -3.99 5.05 -5.82
N GLN A 37 -4.51 4.52 -4.70
CA GLN A 37 -4.00 3.29 -4.09
C GLN A 37 -4.71 2.07 -4.69
N SER A 38 -4.08 1.41 -5.66
CA SER A 38 -4.65 0.21 -6.29
C SER A 38 -4.26 -1.11 -5.60
N ALA A 39 -3.12 -1.16 -4.93
CA ALA A 39 -2.63 -2.40 -4.33
C ALA A 39 -3.48 -2.81 -3.11
N PHE A 40 -3.76 -4.11 -2.99
CA PHE A 40 -4.50 -4.72 -1.87
C PHE A 40 -5.95 -4.21 -1.67
N VAL A 41 -6.52 -3.51 -2.65
CA VAL A 41 -7.92 -3.05 -2.63
C VAL A 41 -8.74 -3.87 -3.61
N ALA A 42 -9.82 -4.48 -3.13
CA ALA A 42 -10.70 -5.26 -3.97
C ALA A 42 -11.37 -4.35 -5.03
N GLY A 43 -11.32 -4.77 -6.29
CA GLY A 43 -11.94 -4.03 -7.41
C GLY A 43 -11.06 -2.94 -8.02
N ARG A 44 -9.83 -2.71 -7.53
CA ARG A 44 -8.86 -1.80 -8.17
C ARG A 44 -7.77 -2.59 -8.90
N CYS A 45 -7.34 -2.08 -10.06
CA CYS A 45 -6.32 -2.72 -10.88
C CYS A 45 -4.98 -1.97 -10.80
N ILE A 46 -3.86 -2.69 -10.83
CA ILE A 46 -2.53 -2.08 -10.94
C ILE A 46 -2.35 -1.33 -12.28
N GLY A 47 -3.06 -1.76 -13.32
CA GLY A 47 -3.06 -1.11 -14.63
C GLY A 47 -3.49 0.36 -14.58
N ASP A 48 -4.45 0.70 -13.72
CA ASP A 48 -4.94 2.07 -13.56
C ASP A 48 -3.82 3.01 -13.08
N ASN A 49 -3.01 2.54 -12.13
CA ASN A 49 -1.85 3.28 -11.63
C ASN A 49 -0.72 3.38 -12.67
N ILE A 50 -0.51 2.33 -13.48
CA ILE A 50 0.48 2.37 -14.57
C ILE A 50 0.08 3.44 -15.59
N LEU A 51 -1.20 3.46 -15.98
CA LEU A 51 -1.74 4.44 -16.91
C LEU A 51 -1.61 5.87 -16.34
N LEU A 52 -1.98 6.06 -15.07
CA LEU A 52 -1.83 7.35 -14.38
C LEU A 52 -0.38 7.84 -14.41
N VAL A 53 0.59 6.97 -14.11
CA VAL A 53 2.02 7.32 -14.15
C VAL A 53 2.48 7.64 -15.57
N GLN A 54 2.04 6.87 -16.58
CA GLN A 54 2.35 7.17 -17.98
C GLN A 54 1.84 8.54 -18.41
N GLU A 55 0.65 8.93 -17.97
CA GLU A 55 0.06 10.24 -18.27
C GLU A 55 0.82 11.38 -17.56
N LEU A 56 1.14 11.20 -16.27
CA LEU A 56 1.96 12.15 -15.51
C LEU A 56 3.36 12.35 -16.14
N MET A 57 3.92 11.30 -16.76
CA MET A 57 5.23 11.32 -17.40
C MET A 57 5.20 11.68 -18.90
N ARG A 58 4.03 11.92 -19.50
CA ARG A 58 3.81 11.98 -20.96
C ARG A 58 4.69 12.98 -21.72
N ASN A 59 5.17 14.03 -21.06
CA ASN A 59 6.08 15.02 -21.67
C ASN A 59 7.32 15.27 -20.81
N TYR A 60 7.66 14.34 -19.92
CA TYR A 60 8.74 14.52 -18.95
C TYR A 60 10.11 14.71 -19.61
N HIS A 61 10.30 14.12 -20.79
CA HIS A 61 11.52 14.24 -21.62
C HIS A 61 11.65 15.58 -22.35
N LYS A 62 10.57 16.36 -22.49
CA LYS A 62 10.61 17.65 -23.18
C LYS A 62 11.09 18.72 -22.22
N GLY A 63 11.90 19.65 -22.73
CA GLY A 63 12.30 20.84 -21.99
C GLY A 63 11.09 21.52 -21.37
N ALA A 64 11.12 21.70 -20.05
CA ALA A 64 10.01 22.24 -19.28
C ALA A 64 10.34 23.66 -18.84
N SER A 65 9.38 24.59 -18.91
CA SER A 65 9.55 25.94 -18.33
C SER A 65 9.69 25.93 -16.81
N TYR A 66 9.32 24.82 -16.16
CA TYR A 66 9.38 24.67 -14.70
C TYR A 66 10.14 23.38 -14.35
N PRO A 67 10.88 23.36 -13.22
CA PRO A 67 11.57 22.16 -12.75
C PRO A 67 10.55 21.05 -12.46
N ARG A 68 10.89 19.81 -12.84
CA ARG A 68 10.08 18.62 -12.61
C ARG A 68 10.88 17.60 -11.80
N LEU A 69 10.25 16.96 -10.82
CA LEU A 69 10.85 15.88 -10.04
C LEU A 69 9.89 14.68 -9.97
N ALA A 70 10.43 13.48 -10.20
CA ALA A 70 9.75 12.21 -9.99
C ALA A 70 10.41 11.53 -8.79
N LEU A 71 9.62 11.22 -7.75
CA LEU A 71 10.11 10.56 -6.56
C LEU A 71 9.55 9.14 -6.49
N LYS A 72 10.44 8.15 -6.40
CA LYS A 72 10.08 6.76 -6.12
C LYS A 72 10.54 6.44 -4.70
N VAL A 73 9.59 6.21 -3.81
CA VAL A 73 9.83 5.82 -2.41
C VAL A 73 9.51 4.34 -2.25
N ASP A 74 10.39 3.60 -1.57
CA ASP A 74 10.16 2.21 -1.18
C ASP A 74 10.44 2.05 0.31
N LEU A 75 9.65 1.22 0.99
CA LEU A 75 9.72 1.01 2.43
C LEU A 75 10.46 -0.29 2.74
N MET A 76 11.61 -0.18 3.40
CA MET A 76 12.36 -1.35 3.85
C MET A 76 11.56 -2.10 4.91
N LYS A 77 11.36 -3.41 4.70
CA LYS A 77 10.66 -4.29 5.67
C LYS A 77 9.32 -3.68 6.16
N ALA A 78 8.49 -3.20 5.23
CA ALA A 78 7.27 -2.45 5.54
C ALA A 78 6.34 -3.11 6.58
N PHE A 79 6.31 -4.44 6.67
CA PHE A 79 5.50 -5.17 7.66
C PHE A 79 6.17 -5.31 9.04
N ASP A 80 7.49 -5.22 9.11
CA ASP A 80 8.26 -5.34 10.36
C ASP A 80 8.46 -3.97 11.03
N MET A 81 8.36 -2.87 10.26
CA MET A 81 8.61 -1.50 10.73
C MET A 81 7.36 -0.75 11.20
N VAL A 82 6.19 -1.41 11.24
CA VAL A 82 4.96 -0.76 11.64
C VAL A 82 4.95 -0.52 13.15
N ASP A 83 4.73 0.72 13.57
CA ASP A 83 4.64 1.06 14.98
C ASP A 83 3.26 0.69 15.57
N TRP A 84 3.27 -0.14 16.60
CA TRP A 84 2.06 -0.56 17.31
C TRP A 84 1.46 0.55 18.17
N GLY A 85 2.30 1.47 18.67
CA GLY A 85 1.86 2.63 19.45
C GLY A 85 0.97 3.57 18.63
N PHE A 86 1.22 3.68 17.32
CA PHE A 86 0.38 4.38 16.37
C PHE A 86 -0.86 3.58 15.96
N LEU A 87 -0.73 2.27 15.68
CA LEU A 87 -1.85 1.47 15.16
C LEU A 87 -2.95 1.19 16.19
N LEU A 88 -2.60 0.93 17.45
CA LEU A 88 -3.59 0.53 18.46
C LEU A 88 -4.63 1.64 18.74
N PRO A 89 -4.23 2.90 18.96
CA PRO A 89 -5.18 4.02 19.08
C PRO A 89 -5.96 4.26 17.79
N PHE A 90 -5.35 4.06 16.62
CA PHE A 90 -6.05 4.24 15.35
C PHE A 90 -7.23 3.27 15.16
N PHE A 91 -7.12 2.03 15.65
CA PHE A 91 -8.17 1.01 15.51
C PHE A 91 -9.12 0.88 16.70
N PHE A 92 -8.67 1.24 17.91
CA PHE A 92 -9.41 1.01 19.16
C PHE A 92 -9.58 2.26 20.03
N GLY A 93 -9.10 3.42 19.57
CA GLY A 93 -9.28 4.71 20.21
C GLY A 93 -10.55 5.43 19.79
#